data_AF-X0XE20-F1
#
_entry.id   AF-X0XE20-F1
#
_cell.length_a   1.000
_cell.length_b   1.000
_cell.length_c   1.000
_cell.angle_alpha   90.00
_cell.angle_beta   90.00
_cell.angle_gamma   90.00
#
_symmetry.space_group_name_H-M   'P 1'
#
loop_
_entity.id
_entity.type
_entity.pdbx_description
1 polymer ?
#
loop_
_entity_poly.entity_id
_entity_poly.type
_entity_poly.pdbx_seq_one_letter_code
_entity_poly.pdbx_strand_id
1 'polypeptide(L)' 'TGPSRPDSLRLALDEAEDAVSQVKTGQAAVELSPQSAYIRRLQHLIAERSDLSSQSLGQEPQRRVRIYKEEEDR' A
#
# COMPACT_ATOMS: atom_id res chain seq x y z
N THR A 1 3.87 -9.25 24.14
CA THR A 1 4.91 -9.49 23.12
C THR A 1 4.45 -8.80 21.85
N GLY A 2 5.14 -7.74 21.42
CA GLY A 2 4.82 -7.10 20.14
C GLY A 2 5.33 -7.95 18.97
N PRO A 3 4.79 -7.78 17.75
CA PRO A 3 5.30 -8.46 16.57
C PRO A 3 6.80 -8.16 16.40
N SER A 4 7.58 -9.17 16.01
CA SER A 4 8.99 -8.95 15.73
C SER A 4 9.14 -8.10 14.46
N ARG A 5 10.29 -7.44 14.29
CA ARG A 5 10.57 -6.62 13.09
C ARG A 5 10.29 -7.35 11.75
N PRO A 6 10.67 -8.62 11.54
CA PRO A 6 10.33 -9.33 10.31
C PRO A 6 8.83 -9.62 10.19
N ASP A 7 8.11 -9.83 11.29
CA ASP A 7 6.65 -10.02 11.25
C ASP A 7 5.94 -8.72 10.85
N SER A 8 6.39 -7.57 11.38
CA SER A 8 5.85 -6.26 10.98
C SER A 8 6.08 -5.96 9.50
N LEU A 9 7.22 -6.38 8.94
CA LEU A 9 7.47 -6.25 7.49
C LEU A 9 6.49 -7.11 6.69
N ARG A 10 6.33 -8.38 7.04
CA ARG A 10 5.40 -9.29 6.34
C ARG A 10 3.98 -8.75 6.35
N LEU A 11 3.47 -8.39 7.54
CA LEU A 11 2.13 -7.83 7.68
C LEU A 11 1.90 -6.59 6.81
N ALA A 12 2.91 -5.72 6.69
CA ALA A 12 2.80 -4.50 5.88
C ALA A 12 2.84 -4.77 4.36
N LEU A 13 3.48 -5.86 3.93
CA LEU A 13 3.48 -6.28 2.53
C LEU A 13 2.19 -7.03 2.19
N ASP A 14 1.74 -7.92 3.07
CA ASP A 14 0.46 -8.63 2.96
C ASP A 14 -0.70 -7.61 2.86
N GLU A 15 -0.69 -6.55 3.68
CA GLU A 15 -1.67 -5.45 3.61
C GLU A 15 -1.71 -4.79 2.23
N ALA A 16 -0.55 -4.62 1.58
CA ALA A 16 -0.49 -4.03 0.24
C ALA A 16 -1.01 -4.98 -0.84
N GLU A 17 -0.73 -6.29 -0.74
CA GLU A 17 -1.28 -7.31 -1.65
C GLU A 17 -2.81 -7.44 -1.51
N ASP A 18 -3.32 -7.37 -0.29
CA ASP A 18 -4.77 -7.35 -0.01
C ASP A 18 -5.43 -6.09 -0.59
N ALA A 19 -4.79 -4.94 -0.45
CA ALA A 19 -5.26 -3.68 -1.00
C ALA A 19 -5.31 -3.71 -2.54
N VAL A 20 -4.29 -4.26 -3.20
CA VAL A 20 -4.30 -4.50 -4.64
C VAL A 20 -5.52 -5.34 -5.03
N SER A 21 -5.76 -6.44 -4.31
CA SER A 21 -6.88 -7.34 -4.59
C SER A 21 -8.22 -6.61 -4.47
N GLN A 22 -8.44 -5.86 -3.39
CA GLN A 22 -9.64 -5.05 -3.18
C GLN A 22 -9.86 -4.04 -4.33
N VAL A 23 -8.81 -3.32 -4.71
CA VAL A 23 -8.89 -2.33 -5.79
C VAL A 23 -9.22 -3.00 -7.13
N LYS A 24 -8.57 -4.12 -7.46
CA LYS A 24 -8.86 -4.90 -8.68
C LYS A 24 -10.32 -5.37 -8.71
N THR A 25 -10.85 -5.84 -7.58
CA THR A 25 -12.25 -6.32 -7.47
C THR A 25 -13.32 -5.22 -7.52
N GLY A 26 -12.92 -3.94 -7.55
CA GLY A 26 -13.85 -2.83 -7.81
C GLY A 26 -13.83 -1.72 -6.76
N GLN A 27 -13.02 -1.83 -5.70
CA GLN A 27 -12.83 -0.70 -4.80
C GLN A 27 -12.03 0.41 -5.50
N ALA A 28 -12.46 1.67 -5.37
CA ALA A 28 -11.79 2.78 -6.05
C ALA A 28 -10.35 3.00 -5.55
N ALA A 29 -10.16 2.92 -4.22
CA ALA A 29 -8.87 3.08 -3.58
C ALA A 29 -8.84 2.42 -2.19
N VAL A 30 -7.64 2.11 -1.70
CA VAL A 30 -7.36 1.63 -0.34
C VAL A 30 -6.19 2.43 0.24
N GLU A 31 -6.34 2.92 1.47
CA GLU A 31 -5.22 3.52 2.24
C GLU A 31 -4.65 2.47 3.20
N LEU A 32 -3.34 2.27 3.17
CA LEU A 32 -2.64 1.32 4.02
C LEU A 32 -2.32 1.93 5.39
N SER A 33 -1.87 1.11 6.32
CA SER A 33 -1.32 1.58 7.59
C SER A 33 -0.07 2.45 7.39
N PRO A 34 0.23 3.41 8.29
CA PRO A 34 1.49 4.15 8.25
C PRO A 34 2.69 3.22 8.36
N GLN A 35 3.67 3.44 7.49
CA GLN A 35 4.87 2.59 7.41
C GLN A 35 6.11 3.43 7.16
N SER A 36 7.29 2.90 7.52
CA SER A 36 8.58 3.55 7.23
C SER A 36 8.81 3.72 5.72
N ALA A 37 9.67 4.67 5.34
CA ALA A 37 10.01 4.95 3.94
C ALA A 37 10.44 3.70 3.14
N TYR A 38 11.20 2.79 3.76
CA TYR A 38 11.63 1.55 3.11
C TYR A 38 10.44 0.63 2.77
N ILE A 39 9.52 0.45 3.71
CA ILE A 39 8.33 -0.38 3.51
C ILE A 39 7.41 0.26 2.47
N ARG A 40 7.17 1.57 2.53
CA ARG A 40 6.34 2.27 1.53
C ARG A 40 6.90 2.12 0.12
N ARG A 41 8.23 2.13 -0.06
CA ARG A 41 8.85 1.84 -1.36
C ARG A 41 8.47 0.46 -1.88
N LEU A 42 8.46 -0.57 -1.02
CA LEU A 42 8.03 -1.92 -1.42
C LEU A 42 6.53 -1.96 -1.74
N GLN A 43 5.70 -1.28 -0.95
CA GLN A 43 4.25 -1.19 -1.21
C GLN A 43 3.95 -0.50 -2.54
N HIS A 44 4.69 0.56 -2.89
CA HIS A 44 4.62 1.20 -4.21
C HIS A 44 4.98 0.22 -5.34
N LEU A 45 6.05 -0.57 -5.18
CA LEU A 45 6.43 -1.59 -6.16
C LEU A 45 5.36 -2.68 -6.33
N ILE A 46 4.66 -3.06 -5.27
CA ILE A 46 3.55 -4.02 -5.32
C ILE A 46 2.38 -3.46 -6.15
N ALA A 47 2.03 -2.19 -5.94
CA ALA A 47 1.00 -1.51 -6.73
C ALA A 47 1.39 -1.42 -8.21
N GLU A 48 2.61 -0.97 -8.51
CA GLU A 48 3.14 -0.82 -9.87
C GLU A 48 3.13 -2.15 -10.63
N ARG A 49 3.62 -3.24 -10.02
CA ARG A 49 3.61 -4.60 -10.61
C ARG A 49 2.21 -5.14 -10.84
N SER A 50 1.21 -4.53 -10.23
CA SER A 50 -0.18 -4.92 -10.31
C SER A 50 -0.99 -4.04 -11.26
N ASP A 51 -0.33 -3.17 -12.04
CA ASP A 51 -0.96 -2.19 -12.93
C ASP A 51 -1.91 -1.24 -12.17
N LEU A 52 -1.54 -0.87 -10.94
CA LEU A 52 -2.26 0.09 -10.11
C LEU A 52 -1.37 1.28 -9.77
N SER A 53 -2.01 2.44 -9.67
CA SER A 53 -1.35 3.67 -9.24
C SER A 53 -1.29 3.77 -7.73
N SER A 54 -0.30 4.50 -7.23
CA SER A 54 -0.11 4.66 -5.79
C SER A 54 0.51 6.00 -5.42
N GLN A 55 0.10 6.53 -4.27
CA GLN A 55 0.58 7.81 -3.75
C GLN A 55 0.82 7.72 -2.24
N SER A 56 1.90 8.34 -1.75
CA SER A 56 2.12 8.49 -0.32
C SER A 56 1.40 9.74 0.22
N LEU A 57 0.58 9.58 1.25
CA LEU A 57 -0.19 10.64 1.92
C LEU A 57 0.28 10.86 3.36
N GLY A 58 0.10 12.08 3.89
CA GLY A 58 0.47 12.45 5.26
C GLY A 58 1.95 12.79 5.45
N GLN A 59 2.35 12.99 6.71
CA GLN A 59 3.73 13.31 7.13
C GLN A 59 4.22 12.24 8.11
N GLU A 60 5.55 12.09 8.24
CA GLU A 60 6.13 11.12 9.16
C GLU A 60 5.73 11.45 10.62
N PRO A 61 5.44 10.45 11.48
CA PRO A 61 5.42 9.00 11.21
C PRO A 61 4.09 8.46 10.67
N GLN A 62 3.05 9.29 10.49
CA GLN A 62 1.73 8.89 10.00
C GLN A 62 1.64 8.80 8.46
N ARG A 63 2.79 8.84 7.78
CA ARG A 63 2.85 8.79 6.32
C ARG A 63 2.58 7.37 5.82
N ARG A 64 1.64 7.25 4.90
CA ARG A 64 1.10 5.96 4.41
C ARG A 64 0.92 5.95 2.91
N VAL A 65 0.82 4.76 2.32
CA VAL A 65 0.54 4.61 0.88
C VAL A 65 -0.96 4.47 0.66
N ARG A 66 -1.46 5.09 -0.40
CA ARG A 66 -2.79 4.88 -0.96
C ARG A 66 -2.62 4.20 -2.32
N ILE A 67 -3.32 3.09 -2.54
CA ILE A 67 -3.35 2.33 -3.80
C ILE A 67 -4.71 2.57 -4.46
N TYR A 68 -4.74 2.81 -5.77
CA TYR A 68 -5.96 3.13 -6.51
C TYR A 68 -5.85 2.74 -7.99
N LYS A 69 -7.00 2.59 -8.66
CA LYS A 69 -7.00 2.52 -10.13
C LYS A 69 -6.74 3.91 -10.67
N GLU A 70 -5.81 4.03 -11.61
CA GLU A 70 -5.78 5.21 -12.48
C GLU A 70 -7.13 5.21 -13.20
N GLU A 71 -7.97 6.20 -12.95
CA GLU A 71 -9.15 6.36 -13.80
C GLU A 71 -8.59 6.53 -15.21
N GLU A 72 -8.89 5.58 -16.11
CA GLU A 72 -8.80 5.87 -17.54
C GLU A 72 -9.68 7.10 -17.73
N ASP A 73 -9.08 8.28 -17.85
CA ASP A 73 -9.72 9.49 -18.35
C ASP A 73 -10.49 9.06 -19.61
N ARG A 74 -11.81 8.87 -19.44
CA ARG A 74 -12.76 8.70 -20.53
C ARG A 74 -13.34 10.04 -20.90
#